data_AF-A0A921EJZ8-F1
#
_entry.id   AF-A0A921EJZ8-F1
#
_cell.length_a   1.000
_cell.length_b   1.000
_cell.length_c   1.000
_cell.angle_alpha   90.00
_cell.angle_beta   90.00
_cell.angle_gamma   90.00
#
_symmetry.space_group_name_H-M   'P 1'
#
loop_
_entity.id
_entity.type
_entity.pdbx_description
1 polymer ?
#
loop_
_entity_poly.entity_id
_entity_poly.type
_entity_poly.pdbx_seq_one_letter_code
_entity_poly.pdbx_strand_id
1 'polypeptide(L)'
;MLEIDEKATIKNTRKFFEKDLERYQTMCAGRYDIHSLNFDNIKVNNSINSDAVASRYNLIIAYNDRLACLKPAIDNCTNEPTKPYKRVLELRYLKHMQAWQIADNIGYSHTQYGTILNRAFLQFADIYLMEQLKQGVNDILDLHEYKKVA
;
A
#
# COMPACT_ATOMS: atom_id res chain seq x y z
N MET A 1 -1.81 -25.28 -1.61
CA MET A 1 -1.88 -23.96 -0.96
C MET A 1 -0.46 -23.46 -0.87
N LEU A 2 -0.13 -22.33 -1.51
CA LEU A 2 1.22 -21.76 -1.42
C LEU A 2 1.42 -21.26 0.01
N GLU A 3 2.51 -21.69 0.65
CA GLU A 3 2.82 -21.30 2.02
C GLU A 3 3.51 -19.93 2.00
N ILE A 4 3.00 -18.97 2.77
CA ILE A 4 3.54 -17.62 2.84
C ILE A 4 4.83 -17.62 3.68
N ASP A 5 5.86 -16.93 3.23
CA ASP A 5 6.98 -16.51 4.06
C ASP A 5 6.56 -15.26 4.84
N GLU A 6 6.16 -15.47 6.10
CA GLU A 6 5.69 -14.38 6.96
C GLU A 6 6.75 -13.28 7.15
N LYS A 7 8.03 -13.66 7.29
CA LYS A 7 9.10 -12.68 7.56
C LYS A 7 9.33 -11.79 6.34
N ALA A 8 9.37 -12.38 5.15
CA ALA A 8 9.52 -11.65 3.91
C ALA A 8 8.28 -10.79 3.62
N THR A 9 7.08 -11.32 3.81
CA THR A 9 5.81 -10.57 3.68
C THR A 9 5.77 -9.36 4.63
N ILE A 10 6.11 -9.54 5.91
CA ILE A 10 6.20 -8.43 6.88
C ILE A 10 7.17 -7.35 6.38
N LYS A 11 8.34 -7.74 5.85
CA LYS A 11 9.33 -6.81 5.33
C LYS A 11 8.81 -6.05 4.11
N ASN A 12 8.12 -6.73 3.19
CA ASN A 12 7.53 -6.13 2.00
C ASN A 12 6.43 -5.13 2.37
N THR A 13 5.50 -5.53 3.24
CA THR A 13 4.43 -4.64 3.71
C THR A 13 4.98 -3.43 4.47
N ARG A 14 6.00 -3.62 5.31
CA ARG A 14 6.69 -2.51 5.99
C ARG A 14 7.31 -1.54 4.98
N LYS A 15 8.05 -2.06 4.00
CA LYS A 15 8.67 -1.25 2.94
C LYS A 15 7.61 -0.48 2.16
N PHE A 16 6.48 -1.11 1.86
CA PHE A 16 5.37 -0.45 1.18
C PHE A 16 4.93 0.81 1.96
N PHE A 17 4.63 0.67 3.26
CA PHE A 17 4.22 1.80 4.07
C PHE A 17 5.31 2.85 4.30
N GLU A 18 6.56 2.44 4.47
CA GLU A 18 7.67 3.33 4.84
C GLU A 18 8.37 4.00 3.65
N LYS A 19 8.16 3.50 2.42
CA LYS A 19 8.86 4.01 1.22
C LYS A 19 7.93 4.15 0.01
N ASP A 20 7.21 3.10 -0.35
CA ASP A 20 6.48 3.07 -1.62
C ASP A 20 5.22 3.95 -1.56
N LEU A 21 4.57 4.03 -0.39
CA LEU A 21 3.36 4.82 -0.16
C LEU A 21 3.60 6.32 -0.38
N GLU A 22 4.71 6.86 0.12
CA GLU A 22 5.08 8.27 -0.09
C GLU A 22 5.23 8.57 -1.58
N ARG A 23 5.86 7.64 -2.33
CA ARG A 23 5.99 7.77 -3.78
C ARG A 23 4.63 7.79 -4.47
N TYR A 24 3.70 6.92 -4.06
CA TYR A 24 2.36 6.89 -4.64
C TYR A 24 1.64 8.21 -4.37
N GLN A 25 1.62 8.64 -3.10
CA GLN A 25 1.02 9.90 -2.69
C GLN A 25 1.62 11.09 -3.44
N THR A 26 2.94 11.15 -3.61
CA THR A 26 3.62 12.24 -4.34
C THR A 26 3.23 12.28 -5.81
N MET A 27 3.16 11.13 -6.46
CA MET A 27 2.81 11.02 -7.88
C MET A 27 1.33 11.31 -8.13
N CYS A 28 0.46 11.00 -7.16
CA CYS A 28 -0.99 11.19 -7.26
C CYS A 28 -1.47 12.54 -6.69
N ALA A 29 -0.72 13.20 -5.80
CA ALA A 29 -1.06 14.50 -5.22
C ALA A 29 -0.87 15.68 -6.20
N GLY A 30 -0.21 15.45 -7.33
CA GLY A 30 0.21 16.49 -8.27
C GLY A 30 -0.47 16.45 -9.64
N ARG A 31 -1.34 17.45 -9.90
CA ARG A 31 -1.48 18.23 -11.16
C ARG A 31 -1.87 17.56 -12.48
N TYR A 32 -2.02 16.25 -12.57
CA TYR A 32 -2.55 15.63 -13.79
C TYR A 32 -4.03 15.37 -13.57
N ASP A 33 -4.89 16.24 -14.09
CA ASP A 33 -6.28 15.86 -14.33
C ASP A 33 -6.27 14.84 -15.47
N ILE A 34 -6.20 13.56 -15.09
CA ILE A 34 -6.03 12.42 -15.99
C ILE A 34 -7.19 12.37 -17.00
N HIS A 35 -8.35 12.92 -16.64
CA HIS A 35 -9.56 12.92 -17.47
C HIS A 35 -9.60 14.04 -18.54
N SER A 36 -8.77 15.09 -18.45
CA SER A 36 -8.80 16.23 -19.39
C SER A 36 -7.71 16.20 -20.46
N LEU A 37 -6.87 15.17 -20.49
CA LEU A 37 -5.78 15.04 -21.46
C LEU A 37 -6.26 14.29 -22.70
N ASN A 38 -6.51 15.05 -23.77
CA ASN A 38 -6.83 14.49 -25.09
C ASN A 38 -5.52 14.19 -25.84
N PHE A 39 -5.13 12.91 -25.89
CA PHE A 39 -3.86 12.44 -26.47
C PHE A 39 -3.78 12.62 -27.99
N ASP A 40 -4.92 12.75 -28.67
CA ASP A 40 -4.96 12.92 -30.13
C ASP A 40 -4.36 14.26 -30.59
N ASN A 41 -4.20 15.23 -29.68
CA ASN A 41 -3.74 16.60 -30.00
C ASN A 41 -2.37 16.96 -29.42
N ILE A 42 -1.66 16.05 -28.74
CA ILE A 42 -0.31 16.33 -28.29
C ILE A 42 0.62 16.26 -29.52
N LYS A 43 0.90 17.41 -30.14
CA LYS A 43 1.98 17.54 -31.11
C LYS A 43 3.31 17.33 -30.39
N VAL A 44 3.76 16.08 -30.38
CA VAL A 44 5.07 15.73 -29.86
C VAL A 44 6.09 16.22 -30.88
N ASN A 45 6.84 17.27 -30.54
CA ASN A 45 8.06 17.59 -31.26
C ASN A 45 8.93 16.31 -31.25
N ASN A 46 9.47 15.92 -32.41
CA ASN A 46 10.13 14.64 -32.75
C ASN A 46 11.31 14.19 -31.85
N SER A 47 11.37 14.52 -30.56
CA SER A 47 12.44 14.17 -29.62
C SER A 47 11.98 13.64 -28.26
N ILE A 48 10.67 13.51 -28.00
CA ILE A 48 10.15 12.87 -26.78
C ILE A 48 9.28 11.70 -27.22
N ASN A 49 9.71 10.46 -26.96
CA ASN A 49 8.96 9.26 -27.37
C ASN A 49 7.55 9.29 -26.75
N SER A 50 6.51 9.29 -27.58
CA SER A 50 5.09 9.14 -27.17
C SER A 50 4.90 8.00 -26.18
N ASP A 51 5.67 6.93 -26.35
CA ASP A 51 5.65 5.72 -25.52
C ASP A 51 6.12 5.98 -24.08
N ALA A 52 7.10 6.87 -23.90
CA ALA A 52 7.61 7.23 -22.57
C ALA A 52 6.59 8.06 -21.79
N VAL A 53 5.80 8.88 -22.49
CA VAL A 53 4.72 9.67 -21.91
C VAL A 53 3.56 8.75 -21.52
N ALA A 54 3.11 7.88 -22.43
CA ALA A 54 2.05 6.89 -22.17
C ALA A 54 2.40 5.96 -21.00
N SER A 55 3.66 5.50 -20.92
CA SER A 55 4.14 4.65 -19.81
C SER A 55 4.07 5.34 -18.45
N ARG A 56 4.35 6.65 -18.38
CA ARG A 56 4.23 7.43 -17.13
C ARG A 56 2.78 7.58 -16.71
N TYR A 57 1.86 7.74 -17.66
CA TYR A 57 0.42 7.80 -17.35
C TYR A 57 -0.10 6.47 -16.81
N ASN A 58 0.23 5.36 -17.46
CA ASN A 58 -0.15 4.02 -16.97
C ASN A 58 0.34 3.78 -15.55
N LEU A 59 1.55 4.26 -15.21
CA LEU A 59 2.08 4.18 -13.85
C LEU A 59 1.27 5.02 -12.84
N ILE A 60 0.86 6.23 -13.22
CA ILE A 60 0.03 7.09 -12.35
C ILE A 60 -1.35 6.47 -12.13
N ILE A 61 -1.97 5.89 -13.17
CA ILE A 61 -3.25 5.18 -13.06
C ILE A 61 -3.10 4.00 -12.08
N ALA A 62 -2.08 3.15 -12.29
CA ALA A 62 -1.80 2.03 -11.40
C ALA A 62 -1.59 2.47 -9.93
N TYR A 63 -0.89 3.58 -9.70
CA TYR A 63 -0.69 4.11 -8.34
C TYR A 63 -1.98 4.65 -7.73
N ASN A 64 -2.82 5.34 -8.50
CA ASN A 64 -4.13 5.80 -8.02
C ASN A 64 -5.04 4.64 -7.64
N ASP A 65 -5.13 3.62 -8.49
CA ASP A 65 -5.95 2.42 -8.25
C ASP A 65 -5.49 1.68 -6.96
N ARG A 66 -4.17 1.53 -6.80
CA ARG A 66 -3.56 0.97 -5.60
C ARG A 66 -3.81 1.82 -4.34
N LEU A 67 -3.76 3.15 -4.45
CA LEU A 67 -4.04 4.06 -3.33
C LEU A 67 -5.52 4.01 -2.92
N ALA A 68 -6.44 3.88 -3.88
CA ALA A 68 -7.87 3.75 -3.59
C ALA A 68 -8.19 2.51 -2.73
N CYS A 69 -7.37 1.45 -2.86
CA CYS A 69 -7.48 0.23 -2.05
C CYS A 69 -6.93 0.37 -0.62
N LEU A 70 -6.10 1.38 -0.34
CA LEU A 70 -5.38 1.51 0.94
C LEU A 70 -6.31 1.68 2.13
N LYS A 71 -7.23 2.66 2.05
CA LYS A 71 -8.14 2.98 3.16
C LYS A 71 -9.12 1.84 3.44
N PRO A 72 -9.80 1.23 2.43
CA PRO A 72 -10.59 0.02 2.63
C PRO A 72 -9.80 -1.12 3.27
N ALA A 73 -8.55 -1.35 2.84
CA ALA A 73 -7.74 -2.43 3.39
C ALA A 73 -7.40 -2.21 4.86
N ILE A 74 -7.02 -0.99 5.27
CA ILE A 74 -6.82 -0.66 6.69
C ILE A 74 -8.14 -0.77 7.46
N ASP A 75 -9.25 -0.30 6.88
CA ASP A 75 -10.55 -0.30 7.54
C ASP A 75 -11.08 -1.69 7.83
N ASN A 76 -10.77 -2.66 6.98
CA ASN A 76 -11.18 -4.05 7.08
C ASN A 76 -10.24 -4.91 7.94
N CYS A 77 -9.08 -4.39 8.36
CA CYS A 77 -8.26 -5.05 9.37
C CYS A 77 -9.02 -5.18 10.70
N THR A 78 -8.74 -6.25 11.45
CA THR A 78 -9.31 -6.50 12.76
C THR A 78 -8.99 -5.36 13.72
N ASN A 79 -9.97 -5.00 14.56
CA ASN A 79 -9.84 -3.93 15.55
C ASN A 79 -10.40 -4.32 16.91
N GLU A 80 -10.02 -5.50 17.38
CA GLU A 80 -10.41 -6.02 18.70
C GLU A 80 -9.40 -5.57 19.78
N PRO A 81 -9.77 -5.55 21.07
CA PRO A 81 -8.85 -5.16 22.15
C PRO A 81 -7.51 -5.91 22.16
N THR A 82 -7.52 -7.20 21.81
CA THR A 82 -6.33 -8.07 21.76
C THR A 82 -5.69 -8.15 20.37
N LYS A 83 -6.36 -7.61 19.35
CA LYS A 83 -5.92 -7.57 17.95
C LYS A 83 -6.23 -6.20 17.32
N PRO A 84 -5.60 -5.11 17.82
CA PRO A 84 -5.92 -3.75 17.38
C PRO A 84 -5.20 -3.40 16.05
N TYR A 85 -5.28 -4.29 15.05
CA TYR A 85 -4.48 -4.21 13.82
C TYR A 85 -4.80 -2.97 12.99
N LYS A 86 -6.09 -2.69 12.76
CA LYS A 86 -6.53 -1.43 12.15
C LYS A 86 -5.98 -0.22 12.90
N ARG A 87 -6.20 -0.18 14.23
CA ARG A 87 -5.82 0.96 15.06
C ARG A 87 -4.32 1.24 15.00
N VAL A 88 -3.45 0.22 15.07
CA VAL A 88 -2.00 0.43 15.00
C VAL A 88 -1.55 0.93 13.64
N LEU A 89 -2.13 0.42 12.54
CA LEU A 89 -1.82 0.87 11.18
C LEU A 89 -2.27 2.33 10.96
N GLU A 90 -3.48 2.69 11.39
CA GLU A 90 -3.97 4.07 11.32
C GLU A 90 -3.10 5.04 12.12
N LEU A 91 -2.79 4.70 13.37
CA LEU A 91 -1.97 5.55 14.22
C LEU A 91 -0.57 5.75 13.66
N ARG A 92 0.04 4.69 13.14
CA ARG A 92 1.41 4.73 12.64
C ARG A 92 1.51 5.43 11.28
N TYR A 93 0.62 5.11 10.35
CA TYR A 93 0.81 5.46 8.93
C TYR A 93 -0.17 6.52 8.41
N LEU A 94 -1.30 6.76 9.07
CA LEU A 94 -2.20 7.87 8.73
C LEU A 94 -2.05 9.06 9.68
N LYS A 95 -1.71 8.80 10.95
CA LYS A 95 -1.47 9.85 11.96
C LYS A 95 0.01 10.07 12.28
N HIS A 96 0.91 9.31 11.67
CA HIS A 96 2.36 9.45 11.80
C HIS A 96 2.87 9.44 13.25
N MET A 97 2.20 8.73 14.16
CA MET A 97 2.62 8.64 15.56
C MET A 97 3.87 7.78 15.73
N GLN A 98 4.69 8.12 16.73
CA GLN A 98 5.86 7.33 17.05
C GLN A 98 5.51 6.02 17.74
N ALA A 99 6.32 4.98 17.52
CA ALA A 99 6.06 3.64 18.05
C ALA A 99 5.83 3.62 19.58
N TRP A 100 6.60 4.42 20.34
CA TRP A 100 6.42 4.56 21.79
C TRP A 100 5.07 5.18 22.15
N GLN A 101 4.68 6.26 21.48
CA GLN A 101 3.39 6.91 21.70
C GLN A 101 2.22 5.97 21.39
N ILE A 102 2.37 5.13 20.36
CA ILE A 102 1.35 4.16 19.99
C ILE A 102 1.26 3.08 21.07
N ALA A 103 2.39 2.48 21.45
CA ALA A 103 2.46 1.45 22.48
C ALA A 103 1.78 1.91 23.79
N ASP A 104 2.07 3.14 24.23
CA ASP A 104 1.42 3.78 25.38
C ASP A 104 -0.09 3.97 25.13
N ASN A 105 -0.50 4.44 23.94
CA ASN A 105 -1.90 4.67 23.58
C ASN A 105 -2.75 3.40 23.59
N ILE A 106 -2.16 2.26 23.22
CA ILE A 106 -2.85 0.97 23.16
C ILE A 106 -2.66 0.12 24.42
N GLY A 107 -1.88 0.58 25.40
CA GLY A 107 -1.65 -0.12 26.66
C GLY A 107 -0.75 -1.36 26.55
N TYR A 108 0.15 -1.39 25.56
CA TYR A 108 1.07 -2.50 25.34
C TYR A 108 2.52 -2.08 25.52
N SER A 109 3.38 -2.99 25.98
CA SER A 109 4.82 -2.77 25.93
C SER A 109 5.32 -2.63 24.50
N HIS A 110 6.50 -2.04 24.34
CA HIS A 110 7.18 -1.93 23.05
C HIS A 110 7.32 -3.25 22.29
N THR A 111 7.69 -4.34 22.98
CA THR A 111 7.85 -5.67 22.37
C THR A 111 6.50 -6.23 21.92
N GLN A 112 5.45 -6.05 22.72
CA GLN A 112 4.10 -6.46 22.35
C GLN A 112 3.58 -5.66 21.15
N TYR A 113 3.79 -4.34 21.14
CA TYR A 113 3.48 -3.49 20.00
C TYR A 113 4.16 -3.99 18.71
N GLY A 114 5.46 -4.32 18.76
CA GLY A 114 6.17 -4.87 17.60
C GLY A 114 5.54 -6.16 17.07
N THR A 115 5.11 -7.05 17.96
CA THR A 115 4.43 -8.29 17.60
C THR A 115 3.04 -8.02 16.98
N ILE A 116 2.28 -7.10 17.55
CA ILE A 116 0.96 -6.68 17.04
C ILE A 116 1.10 -6.06 15.65
N LEU A 117 2.08 -5.17 15.46
CA LEU A 117 2.32 -4.51 14.18
C LEU A 117 2.71 -5.53 13.09
N ASN A 118 3.56 -6.50 13.42
CA ASN A 118 3.92 -7.57 12.47
C ASN A 118 2.70 -8.40 12.05
N ARG A 119 1.81 -8.75 13.00
CA ARG A 119 0.55 -9.44 12.68
C ARG A 119 -0.40 -8.55 11.85
N ALA A 120 -0.45 -7.26 12.15
CA ALA A 120 -1.21 -6.30 11.37
C ALA A 120 -0.71 -6.21 9.92
N PHE A 121 0.60 -6.31 9.68
CA PHE A 121 1.15 -6.34 8.32
C PHE A 121 0.78 -7.59 7.53
N LEU A 122 0.76 -8.75 8.17
CA LEU A 122 0.33 -9.98 7.51
C LEU A 122 -1.13 -9.88 7.09
N GLN A 123 -2.03 -9.52 8.02
CA GLN A 123 -3.44 -9.36 7.69
C GLN A 123 -3.68 -8.25 6.68
N PHE A 124 -2.94 -7.14 6.76
CA PHE A 124 -3.05 -6.07 5.77
C PHE A 124 -2.66 -6.58 4.38
N ALA A 125 -1.62 -7.39 4.23
CA ALA A 125 -1.24 -7.95 2.93
C ALA A 125 -2.37 -8.79 2.33
N ASP A 126 -3.00 -9.67 3.13
CA ASP A 126 -4.17 -10.46 2.71
C ASP A 126 -5.30 -9.56 2.21
N ILE A 127 -5.72 -8.60 3.05
CA ILE A 127 -6.86 -7.75 2.76
C ILE A 127 -6.57 -6.80 1.59
N TYR A 128 -5.36 -6.26 1.51
CA TYR A 128 -4.96 -5.34 0.44
C TYR A 128 -4.95 -6.03 -0.93
N LEU A 129 -4.52 -7.29 -1.00
CA LEU A 129 -4.64 -8.09 -2.21
C LEU A 129 -6.12 -8.27 -2.59
N MET A 130 -6.97 -8.61 -1.62
CA MET A 130 -8.41 -8.80 -1.86
C MET A 130 -9.13 -7.52 -2.29
N GLU A 131 -8.80 -6.36 -1.69
CA GLU A 131 -9.37 -5.07 -2.10
C GLU A 131 -8.92 -4.67 -3.52
N GLN A 132 -7.67 -4.93 -3.90
CA GLN A 132 -7.20 -4.71 -5.28
C GLN A 132 -7.96 -5.58 -6.28
N LEU A 133 -8.17 -6.86 -5.97
CA LEU A 133 -8.94 -7.77 -6.81
C LEU A 133 -10.41 -7.33 -6.93
N LYS A 134 -11.03 -6.95 -5.82
CA LYS A 134 -12.43 -6.50 -5.77
C LYS A 134 -12.65 -5.22 -6.56
N GLN A 135 -11.70 -4.30 -6.54
CA GLN A 135 -11.78 -3.03 -7.26
C GLN A 135 -11.33 -3.14 -8.72
N GLY A 136 -10.88 -4.31 -9.18
CA GLY A 136 -10.46 -4.53 -10.56
C GLY A 136 -9.15 -3.82 -10.92
N VAL A 137 -8.24 -3.68 -9.96
CA VAL A 137 -6.92 -3.09 -10.20
C VAL A 137 -6.15 -3.94 -11.22
N ASN A 138 -5.77 -3.33 -12.35
CA ASN A 138 -5.10 -4.06 -13.44
C ASN A 138 -3.65 -4.45 -13.09
N ASP A 139 -2.92 -3.54 -12.44
CA ASP A 139 -1.53 -3.75 -12.01
C ASP A 139 -1.52 -4.08 -10.51
N ILE A 140 -1.78 -5.34 -10.16
CA ILE A 140 -1.87 -5.78 -8.76
C ILE A 140 -0.48 -5.73 -8.11
N LEU A 141 -0.41 -5.15 -6.90
CA LEU A 141 0.73 -5.27 -6.01
C LEU A 141 0.45 -6.37 -4.99
N ASP A 142 0.98 -7.58 -5.21
CA ASP A 142 1.00 -8.62 -4.20
C ASP A 142 2.16 -8.37 -3.22
N LEU A 143 1.84 -8.19 -1.94
CA LEU A 143 2.83 -7.96 -0.88
C LEU A 143 3.38 -9.27 -0.29
N HIS A 144 2.75 -10.41 -0.60
CA HIS A 144 3.17 -11.71 -0.11
C HIS A 144 4.45 -12.17 -0.79
N GLU A 145 5.31 -12.82 0.00
CA GLU A 145 6.35 -13.70 -0.51
C GLU A 145 5.94 -15.14 -0.21
N TYR A 146 6.11 -16.04 -1.18
CA TYR A 146 5.77 -17.45 -1.02
C TYR A 146 7.04 -18.28 -0.86
N LYS A 147 7.01 -19.26 0.04
CA LYS A 147 8.11 -20.19 0.21
C LYS A 147 8.34 -20.95 -1.09
N LYS A 148 9.60 -21.03 -1.52
CA LYS A 148 9.98 -21.86 -2.68
C LYS A 148 9.67 -23.31 -2.34
N VAL A 149 8.89 -23.96 -3.21
CA VAL A 149 8.73 -25.41 -3.17
C VAL A 149 10.09 -26.00 -3.54
N ALA A 150 10.69 -26.74 -2.61
CA ALA A 150 11.94 -27.47 -2.84
C ALA A 150 11.69 -28.71 -3.71
#